data_AF-A0A0Q6SM85-F1
#
_entry.id   AF-A0A0Q6SM85-F1
#
_cell.length_a   1.000
_cell.length_b   1.000
_cell.length_c   1.000
_cell.angle_alpha   90.00
_cell.angle_beta   90.00
_cell.angle_gamma   90.00
#
_symmetry.space_group_name_H-M   'P 1'
#
loop_
_entity.id
_entity.type
_entity.pdbx_description
1 polymer ?
#
loop_
_entity_poly.entity_id
_entity_poly.type
_entity_poly.pdbx_seq_one_letter_code
_entity_poly.pdbx_strand_id
1 'polypeptide(L)'
;MKTNNPRILPIAYTTCAVVLGFAAGWLGQDLVHGNDDARDVIVTVFSILAGFLIAIMTLLGDQSVIPGSWRIAQEKRESIRAKLIRQKWLFYLYLVTLSLIFLDTLLKVRFPEVAVWLERAYFGFATTAFILSFKLPSTLMEVQTERIDAVIGARRASASTLDKN
;
A
#
# COMPACT_ATOMS: atom_id res chain seq x y z
N MET A 1 5.43 28.04 -16.16
CA MET A 1 4.12 27.69 -15.56
C MET A 1 4.02 26.17 -15.57
N LYS A 2 4.29 25.53 -14.44
CA LYS A 2 4.59 24.09 -14.34
C LYS A 2 3.28 23.30 -14.39
N THR A 3 3.07 22.55 -15.47
CA THR A 3 1.97 21.60 -15.63
C THR A 3 2.18 20.46 -14.63
N ASN A 4 1.68 20.62 -13.40
CA ASN A 4 1.60 19.54 -12.42
C ASN A 4 0.58 18.51 -12.90
N ASN A 5 1.03 17.57 -13.72
CA ASN A 5 0.28 16.38 -14.05
C ASN A 5 0.14 15.54 -12.75
N PRO A 6 -1.08 15.34 -12.22
CA PRO A 6 -1.30 14.70 -10.92
C PRO A 6 -0.85 13.23 -10.89
N ARG A 7 -0.48 12.65 -12.04
CA ARG A 7 0.05 11.29 -12.17
C ARG A 7 1.57 11.16 -12.02
N ILE A 8 2.34 12.25 -12.14
CA ILE A 8 3.82 12.18 -12.08
C ILE A 8 4.30 12.01 -10.63
N LEU A 9 3.67 12.70 -9.68
CA LEU A 9 4.00 12.62 -8.25
C LEU A 9 3.95 11.18 -7.68
N PRO A 10 2.88 10.39 -7.90
CA PRO A 10 2.81 9.04 -7.36
C PRO A 10 3.85 8.11 -7.98
N ILE A 11 4.16 8.27 -9.28
CA ILE A 11 5.16 7.46 -9.99
C ILE A 11 6.55 7.79 -9.48
N ALA A 12 6.90 9.08 -9.41
CA ALA A 12 8.20 9.54 -8.90
C ALA A 12 8.45 9.03 -7.47
N TYR A 13 7.42 9.07 -6.61
CA TYR A 13 7.54 8.53 -5.25
C TYR A 13 7.82 7.02 -5.24
N THR A 14 7.09 6.22 -6.02
CA THR A 14 7.36 4.77 -6.13
C THR A 14 8.77 4.50 -6.65
N THR A 15 9.23 5.26 -7.64
CA THR A 15 10.58 5.12 -8.19
C THR A 15 11.63 5.50 -7.14
N CYS A 16 11.46 6.61 -6.42
CA CYS A 16 12.34 6.99 -5.32
C CYS A 16 12.36 5.93 -4.22
N ALA A 17 11.20 5.37 -3.84
CA ALA A 17 11.11 4.31 -2.84
C ALA A 17 11.88 3.05 -3.27
N VAL A 18 11.79 2.65 -4.53
CA VAL A 18 12.53 1.50 -5.08
C VAL A 18 14.03 1.77 -5.12
N VAL A 19 14.46 2.97 -5.52
CA VAL A 19 15.89 3.35 -5.53
C VAL A 19 16.45 3.37 -4.11
N LEU A 20 15.71 3.94 -3.16
CA LEU A 20 16.09 3.94 -1.75
C LEU A 20 16.13 2.53 -1.18
N GLY A 21 15.17 1.67 -1.55
CA GLY A 21 15.19 0.27 -1.14
C GLY A 21 16.36 -0.50 -1.71
N PHE A 22 16.71 -0.28 -2.99
CA PHE A 22 17.89 -0.89 -3.57
C PHE A 22 19.19 -0.42 -2.88
N ALA A 23 19.31 0.88 -2.63
CA ALA A 23 20.44 1.45 -1.89
C ALA A 23 20.52 0.89 -0.46
N ALA A 24 19.39 0.79 0.24
CA ALA A 24 19.29 0.21 1.57
C ALA A 24 19.66 -1.27 1.57
N GLY A 25 19.24 -2.06 0.58
CA GLY A 25 19.62 -3.47 0.45
C GLY A 25 21.14 -3.66 0.24
N TRP A 26 21.80 -2.76 -0.47
CA TRP A 26 23.24 -2.83 -0.72
C TRP A 26 24.10 -2.35 0.46
N LEU A 27 23.67 -1.29 1.15
CA LEU A 27 24.42 -0.67 2.26
C LEU A 27 24.03 -1.20 3.63
N GLY A 28 22.80 -1.71 3.77
CA GLY A 28 22.19 -2.07 5.04
C GLY A 28 22.29 -3.55 5.41
N GLN A 29 22.99 -4.35 4.61
CA GLN A 29 23.19 -5.78 4.92
C GLN A 29 23.81 -5.94 6.32
N ASP A 30 24.84 -5.16 6.64
CA ASP A 30 25.52 -5.21 7.96
C ASP A 30 24.59 -4.89 9.14
N LEU A 31 23.47 -4.19 8.93
CA LEU A 31 22.53 -3.86 10.00
C LEU A 31 21.63 -5.04 10.39
N VAL A 32 21.37 -5.96 9.47
CA VAL A 32 20.47 -7.11 9.69
C VAL A 32 21.23 -8.43 9.79
N HIS A 33 22.46 -8.47 9.30
CA HIS A 33 23.30 -9.66 9.38
C HIS A 33 23.51 -10.08 10.84
N GLY A 34 23.05 -11.29 11.18
CA GLY A 34 23.15 -11.83 12.54
C GLY A 34 22.28 -11.13 13.59
N ASN A 35 21.44 -10.17 13.20
CA ASN A 35 20.55 -9.45 14.11
C ASN A 35 19.12 -10.01 14.04
N ASP A 36 18.89 -11.09 14.79
CA ASP A 36 17.58 -11.76 14.81
C ASP A 36 16.48 -10.84 15.36
N ASP A 37 16.77 -9.92 16.29
CA ASP A 37 15.81 -8.94 16.80
C ASP A 37 15.31 -7.98 15.70
N ALA A 38 16.22 -7.48 14.85
CA ALA A 38 15.85 -6.61 13.74
C ALA A 38 14.93 -7.35 12.75
N ARG A 39 15.22 -8.63 12.46
CA ARG A 39 14.38 -9.46 11.59
C ARG A 39 12.98 -9.64 12.20
N ASP A 40 12.89 -9.92 13.49
CA ASP A 40 11.61 -10.12 14.19
C ASP A 40 10.76 -8.84 14.24
N VAL A 41 11.39 -7.68 14.41
CA VAL A 41 10.71 -6.38 14.30
C VAL A 41 10.14 -6.18 12.90
N ILE A 42 10.90 -6.50 11.84
CA ILE A 42 10.41 -6.41 10.46
C ILE A 42 9.21 -7.34 10.28
N VAL A 43 9.31 -8.61 10.67
CA VAL A 43 8.19 -9.57 10.56
C VAL A 43 6.95 -9.06 11.29
N THR A 44 7.12 -8.52 12.49
CA THR A 44 6.02 -8.00 13.32
C THR A 44 5.34 -6.80 12.67
N VAL A 45 6.11 -5.79 12.27
CA VAL A 45 5.57 -4.57 11.64
C VAL A 45 4.85 -4.91 10.34
N PHE A 46 5.44 -5.74 9.49
CA PHE A 46 4.84 -6.13 8.22
C PHE A 46 3.59 -6.99 8.39
N SER A 47 3.53 -7.85 9.41
CA SER A 47 2.34 -8.64 9.72
C SER A 47 1.16 -7.75 10.15
N ILE A 48 1.43 -6.74 11.00
CA ILE A 48 0.41 -5.75 11.41
C ILE A 48 -0.04 -4.92 10.21
N LEU A 49 0.90 -4.41 9.41
CA LEU A 49 0.59 -3.61 8.22
C LEU A 49 -0.19 -4.42 7.17
N ALA A 50 0.11 -5.70 7.00
CA ALA A 50 -0.63 -6.59 6.10
C ALA A 50 -2.09 -6.74 6.53
N GLY A 51 -2.33 -6.96 7.84
CA GLY A 51 -3.70 -6.99 8.39
C GLY A 51 -4.44 -5.67 8.19
N PHE A 52 -3.78 -4.55 8.50
CA PHE A 52 -4.33 -3.21 8.26
C PHE A 52 -4.66 -2.96 6.78
N LEU A 53 -3.79 -3.42 5.87
CA LEU A 53 -3.98 -3.25 4.44
C LEU A 53 -5.19 -4.04 3.93
N ILE A 54 -5.38 -5.28 4.39
CA ILE A 54 -6.59 -6.05 4.08
C ILE A 54 -7.85 -5.31 4.57
N ALA A 55 -7.82 -4.74 5.77
CA ALA A 55 -8.94 -3.94 6.27
C ALA A 55 -9.23 -2.70 5.40
N ILE A 56 -8.20 -2.00 4.90
CA ILE A 56 -8.38 -0.91 3.93
C ILE A 56 -8.96 -1.44 2.61
N MET A 57 -8.50 -2.59 2.13
CA MET A 57 -8.99 -3.18 0.88
C MET A 57 -10.46 -3.60 0.98
N THR A 58 -10.89 -4.17 2.10
CA THR A 58 -12.29 -4.50 2.34
C THR A 58 -13.15 -3.24 2.48
N LEU A 59 -12.65 -2.22 3.18
CA LEU A 59 -13.28 -0.90 3.25
C LEU A 59 -13.45 -0.28 1.84
N LEU A 60 -12.42 -0.32 1.01
CA LEU A 60 -12.46 0.16 -0.37
C LEU A 60 -13.38 -0.67 -1.28
N GLY A 61 -13.52 -1.96 -1.01
CA GLY A 61 -14.34 -2.90 -1.79
C GLY A 61 -15.82 -2.89 -1.43
N ASP A 62 -16.19 -2.26 -0.30
CA ASP A 62 -17.57 -2.10 0.11
C ASP A 62 -18.34 -1.26 -0.93
N GLN A 63 -19.46 -1.78 -1.43
CA GLN A 63 -20.30 -1.13 -2.44
C GLN A 63 -21.35 -0.18 -1.83
N SER A 64 -21.57 -0.25 -0.52
CA SER A 64 -22.52 0.60 0.21
C SER A 64 -22.19 2.11 0.11
N VAL A 65 -20.98 2.42 -0.35
CA VAL A 65 -20.42 3.77 -0.40
C VAL A 65 -20.54 4.48 -1.74
N ILE A 66 -21.25 3.89 -2.71
CA ILE A 66 -21.60 4.59 -3.96
C ILE A 66 -23.11 4.91 -3.95
N PRO A 67 -23.55 5.97 -3.24
CA PRO A 67 -24.93 6.44 -3.33
C PRO A 67 -25.15 7.16 -4.67
N GLY A 68 -26.17 6.73 -5.43
CA GLY A 68 -26.59 7.41 -6.66
C GLY A 68 -27.07 6.46 -7.77
N SER A 69 -27.29 7.04 -8.95
CA SER A 69 -27.64 6.29 -10.18
C SER A 69 -26.47 5.41 -10.63
N TRP A 70 -26.79 4.27 -11.28
CA TRP A 70 -25.83 3.34 -11.90
C TRP A 70 -24.77 4.04 -12.77
N ARG A 71 -25.11 5.20 -13.34
CA ARG A 71 -24.19 6.00 -14.18
C ARG A 71 -23.02 6.59 -13.39
N ILE A 72 -23.27 7.08 -12.17
CA ILE A 72 -22.24 7.64 -11.28
C ILE A 72 -21.31 6.52 -10.77
N ALA A 73 -21.89 5.33 -10.52
CA ALA A 73 -21.10 4.15 -10.13
C ALA A 73 -20.17 3.68 -11.25
N GLN A 74 -20.62 3.77 -12.51
CA GLN A 74 -19.80 3.40 -13.66
C GLN A 74 -18.58 4.34 -13.83
N GLU A 75 -18.76 5.64 -13.61
CA GLU A 75 -17.67 6.62 -13.67
C GLU A 75 -16.62 6.40 -12.55
N LYS A 76 -17.05 6.06 -11.34
CA LYS A 76 -16.14 5.80 -10.19
C LYS A 76 -15.48 4.43 -10.21
N ARG A 77 -15.97 3.49 -11.03
CA ARG A 77 -15.46 2.11 -11.06
C ARG A 77 -13.96 2.04 -11.36
N GLU A 78 -13.48 2.80 -12.33
CA GLU A 78 -12.07 2.74 -12.73
C GLU A 78 -11.13 3.31 -11.66
N SER A 79 -11.54 4.39 -10.97
CA SER A 79 -10.74 5.01 -9.92
C SER A 79 -10.64 4.09 -8.70
N ILE A 80 -11.75 3.48 -8.27
CA ILE A 80 -11.77 2.51 -7.16
C ILE A 80 -10.94 1.27 -7.54
N ARG A 81 -11.10 0.75 -8.76
CA ARG A 81 -10.30 -0.39 -9.24
C ARG A 81 -8.81 -0.09 -9.23
N ALA A 82 -8.40 1.11 -9.67
CA ALA A 82 -6.99 1.51 -9.63
C ALA A 82 -6.45 1.65 -8.19
N LYS A 83 -7.24 2.19 -7.26
CA LYS A 83 -6.91 2.25 -5.82
C LYS A 83 -6.72 0.83 -5.25
N LEU A 84 -7.66 -0.08 -5.51
CA LEU A 84 -7.60 -1.48 -5.06
C LEU A 84 -6.40 -2.24 -5.65
N ILE A 85 -6.12 -2.09 -6.95
CA ILE A 85 -4.97 -2.73 -7.58
C ILE A 85 -3.66 -2.27 -6.93
N ARG A 86 -3.54 -1.00 -6.57
CA ARG A 86 -2.35 -0.47 -5.90
C ARG A 86 -2.15 -1.08 -4.52
N GLN A 87 -3.21 -1.17 -3.71
CA GLN A 87 -3.15 -1.82 -2.40
C GLN A 87 -2.86 -3.32 -2.53
N LYS A 88 -3.39 -3.97 -3.57
CA LYS A 88 -3.10 -5.37 -3.88
C LYS A 88 -1.61 -5.60 -4.14
N TRP A 89 -0.98 -4.75 -4.95
CA TRP A 89 0.47 -4.85 -5.21
C TRP A 89 1.31 -4.63 -3.97
N LEU A 90 0.94 -3.67 -3.13
CA LEU A 90 1.62 -3.41 -1.86
C LEU A 90 1.47 -4.61 -0.89
N PHE A 91 0.30 -5.24 -0.85
CA PHE A 91 0.07 -6.46 -0.07
C PHE A 91 0.94 -7.63 -0.54
N TYR A 92 1.02 -7.86 -1.85
CA TYR A 92 1.93 -8.88 -2.40
C TYR A 92 3.39 -8.59 -2.06
N LEU A 93 3.80 -7.31 -2.08
CA LEU A 93 5.15 -6.91 -1.69
C LEU A 93 5.46 -7.27 -0.23
N TYR A 94 4.49 -7.13 0.68
CA TYR A 94 4.62 -7.55 2.07
C TYR A 94 4.78 -9.07 2.18
N LEU A 95 3.94 -9.84 1.48
CA LEU A 95 4.03 -11.31 1.48
C LEU A 95 5.36 -11.81 0.92
N VAL A 96 5.86 -11.20 -0.16
CA VAL A 96 7.19 -11.51 -0.72
C VAL A 96 8.28 -11.21 0.29
N THR A 97 8.22 -10.05 0.97
CA THR A 97 9.21 -9.68 2.00
C THR A 97 9.22 -10.71 3.14
N LEU A 98 8.05 -11.07 3.68
CA LEU A 98 7.93 -12.08 4.74
C LEU A 98 8.41 -13.47 4.29
N SER A 99 8.11 -13.84 3.04
CA SER A 99 8.54 -15.12 2.46
C SER A 99 10.06 -15.18 2.29
N LEU A 100 10.70 -14.08 1.89
CA LEU A 100 12.16 -14.00 1.81
C LEU A 100 12.81 -14.09 3.20
N ILE A 101 12.24 -13.40 4.20
CA ILE A 101 12.71 -13.50 5.59
C ILE A 101 12.60 -14.95 6.09
N PHE A 102 11.50 -15.62 5.81
CA PHE A 102 11.29 -17.03 6.18
C PHE A 102 12.28 -17.98 5.47
N LEU A 103 12.54 -17.75 4.18
CA LEU A 103 13.54 -18.52 3.44
C LEU A 103 14.94 -18.32 4.02
N ASP A 104 15.27 -17.08 4.38
CA ASP A 104 16.54 -16.71 4.97
C ASP A 104 16.76 -17.36 6.34
N THR A 105 15.76 -17.36 7.23
CA THR A 105 15.86 -18.05 8.54
C THR A 105 16.02 -19.56 8.42
N LEU A 106 15.46 -20.18 7.39
CA LEU A 106 15.63 -21.61 7.12
C LEU A 106 16.99 -21.92 6.49
N LEU A 107 17.45 -21.10 5.54
CA LEU A 107 18.65 -21.38 4.74
C LEU A 107 19.94 -20.90 5.40
N LYS A 108 19.90 -19.95 6.35
CA LYS A 108 21.09 -19.43 7.05
C LYS A 108 21.95 -20.53 7.69
N VAL A 109 21.34 -21.63 8.11
CA VAL A 109 22.02 -22.77 8.76
C VAL A 109 22.79 -23.63 7.76
N ARG A 110 22.31 -23.74 6.51
CA ARG A 110 22.86 -24.67 5.51
C ARG A 110 23.74 -23.98 4.46
N PHE A 111 23.41 -22.75 4.07
CA PHE A 111 24.09 -22.02 2.99
C PHE A 111 24.30 -20.55 3.36
N PRO A 112 25.40 -20.19 4.03
CA PRO A 112 25.66 -18.83 4.49
C PRO A 112 25.80 -17.82 3.33
N GLU A 113 26.34 -18.24 2.19
CA GLU A 113 26.46 -17.37 1.02
C GLU A 113 25.09 -16.98 0.42
N VAL A 114 24.13 -17.91 0.42
CA VAL A 114 22.77 -17.66 -0.08
C VAL A 114 22.00 -16.76 0.89
N ALA A 115 22.23 -16.91 2.20
CA ALA A 115 21.63 -16.07 3.23
C ALA A 115 22.02 -14.59 3.05
N VAL A 116 23.29 -14.29 2.75
CA VAL A 116 23.74 -12.91 2.46
C VAL A 116 22.96 -12.27 1.31
N TRP A 117 22.71 -13.01 0.24
CA TRP A 117 21.92 -12.50 -0.89
C TRP A 117 20.44 -12.32 -0.53
N LEU A 118 19.88 -13.22 0.28
CA LEU A 118 18.51 -13.12 0.79
C LEU A 118 18.36 -11.91 1.72
N GLU A 119 19.33 -11.67 2.61
CA GLU A 119 19.40 -10.50 3.50
C GLU A 119 19.34 -9.18 2.73
N ARG A 120 20.18 -9.06 1.70
CA ARG A 120 20.13 -7.88 0.81
C ARG A 120 18.78 -7.73 0.13
N ALA A 121 18.23 -8.83 -0.37
CA ALA A 121 16.97 -8.84 -1.10
C ALA A 121 15.80 -8.42 -0.19
N TYR A 122 15.58 -9.13 0.93
CA TYR A 122 14.43 -8.82 1.79
C TYR A 122 14.57 -7.47 2.46
N PHE A 123 15.78 -7.01 2.81
CA PHE A 123 15.95 -5.70 3.42
C PHE A 123 15.63 -4.56 2.43
N GLY A 124 16.02 -4.73 1.17
CA GLY A 124 15.65 -3.79 0.11
C GLY A 124 14.15 -3.78 -0.18
N PHE A 125 13.51 -4.96 -0.22
CA PHE A 125 12.06 -5.06 -0.35
C PHE A 125 11.33 -4.48 0.86
N ALA A 126 11.79 -4.78 2.09
CA ALA A 126 11.25 -4.24 3.33
C ALA A 126 11.33 -2.71 3.34
N THR A 127 12.48 -2.13 3.00
CA THR A 127 12.65 -0.68 2.96
C THR A 127 11.73 -0.04 1.92
N THR A 128 11.67 -0.60 0.70
CA THR A 128 10.77 -0.13 -0.35
C THR A 128 9.32 -0.15 0.11
N ALA A 129 8.89 -1.29 0.64
CA ALA A 129 7.53 -1.53 1.05
C ALA A 129 7.14 -0.61 2.23
N PHE A 130 8.03 -0.45 3.21
CA PHE A 130 7.85 0.43 4.34
C PHE A 130 7.67 1.90 3.92
N ILE A 131 8.48 2.40 2.98
CA ILE A 131 8.31 3.74 2.42
C ILE A 131 6.95 3.87 1.72
N LEU A 132 6.53 2.85 0.97
CA LEU A 132 5.21 2.85 0.32
C LEU A 132 4.05 2.83 1.32
N SER A 133 4.22 2.19 2.49
CA SER A 133 3.23 2.13 3.57
C SER A 133 2.82 3.49 4.12
N PHE A 134 3.70 4.50 4.06
CA PHE A 134 3.35 5.86 4.52
C PHE A 134 2.22 6.52 3.69
N LYS A 135 1.85 5.96 2.54
CA LYS A 135 0.70 6.41 1.75
C LYS A 135 -0.64 5.80 2.17
N LEU A 136 -0.62 4.83 3.08
CA LEU A 136 -1.85 4.18 3.56
C LEU A 136 -2.77 5.15 4.30
N PRO A 137 -2.29 5.98 5.25
CA PRO A 137 -3.15 6.97 5.92
C PRO A 137 -3.79 7.95 4.95
N SER A 138 -3.04 8.44 3.95
CA SER A 138 -3.58 9.33 2.92
C SER A 138 -4.68 8.66 2.09
N THR A 139 -4.47 7.39 1.71
CA THR A 139 -5.50 6.63 0.98
C THR A 139 -6.76 6.49 1.81
N LEU A 140 -6.63 6.16 3.11
CA LEU A 140 -7.78 6.05 4.01
C LEU A 140 -8.54 7.38 4.09
N MET A 141 -7.83 8.48 4.25
CA MET A 141 -8.43 9.81 4.34
C MET A 141 -9.19 10.16 3.05
N GLU A 142 -8.58 9.96 1.87
CA GLU A 142 -9.24 10.17 0.59
C GLU A 142 -10.54 9.36 0.46
N VAL A 143 -10.52 8.11 0.92
CA VAL A 143 -11.69 7.22 0.87
C VAL A 143 -12.79 7.70 1.79
N GLN A 144 -12.45 8.12 3.01
CA GLN A 144 -13.44 8.65 3.96
C GLN A 144 -14.04 9.97 3.48
N THR A 145 -13.23 10.86 2.91
CA THR A 145 -13.72 12.11 2.31
C THR A 145 -14.65 11.83 1.12
N GLU A 146 -14.25 10.93 0.21
CA GLU A 146 -15.07 10.56 -0.95
C GLU A 146 -16.44 9.97 -0.53
N ARG A 147 -16.48 9.22 0.57
CA ARG A 147 -17.71 8.69 1.17
C ARG A 147 -18.62 9.81 1.68
N ILE A 148 -18.08 10.74 2.45
CA ILE A 148 -18.83 11.86 3.03
C ILE A 148 -19.40 12.73 1.90
N ASP A 149 -18.58 13.07 0.90
CA ASP A 149 -18.99 13.87 -0.24
C ASP A 149 -20.12 13.22 -1.04
N ALA A 150 -20.06 11.90 -1.23
CA ALA A 150 -21.11 11.15 -1.92
C ALA A 150 -22.44 11.19 -1.15
N VAL A 151 -22.41 11.07 0.18
CA VAL A 151 -23.61 11.19 1.04
C VAL A 151 -24.20 12.60 1.00
N ILE A 152 -23.36 13.64 1.06
CA ILE A 152 -23.80 15.04 0.95
C ILE A 152 -24.46 15.28 -0.42
N GLY A 153 -23.83 14.81 -1.50
CA GLY A 153 -24.36 14.92 -2.86
C GLY A 153 -25.74 14.27 -3.01
N ALA A 154 -25.90 13.06 -2.48
CA ALA A 154 -27.18 12.36 -2.50
C ALA A 154 -28.29 13.12 -1.74
N ARG A 155 -27.97 13.66 -0.54
CA ARG A 155 -28.92 14.46 0.25
C ARG A 155 -29.32 15.77 -0.44
N ARG A 156 -28.38 16.43 -1.11
CA ARG A 156 -28.66 17.65 -1.89
C ARG A 156 -29.60 17.37 -3.06
N ALA A 157 -29.39 16.25 -3.76
CA ALA A 157 -30.26 15.84 -4.87
C ALA A 157 -31.70 15.58 -4.38
N SER A 158 -31.87 14.85 -3.28
CA SER A 158 -33.20 14.59 -2.69
C SER A 158 -33.90 15.87 -2.22
N ALA A 159 -33.16 16.79 -1.57
CA ALA A 159 -33.72 18.07 -1.11
C ALA A 159 -34.19 18.94 -2.29
N SER A 160 -33.42 19.00 -3.38
CA SER A 160 -33.81 19.75 -4.59
C SER A 160 -35.03 19.20 -5.32
N THR A 161 -35.41 17.94 -5.05
CA THR A 161 -36.59 17.29 -5.66
C THR A 161 -37.86 17.60 -4.86
N LEU A 162 -37.73 17.80 -3.53
CA LEU A 162 -38.84 18.17 -2.64
C LEU A 162 -39.29 19.62 -2.83
N ASP A 163 -38.39 20.53 -3.21
CA ASP A 163 -38.69 21.95 -3.45
C ASP A 163 -39.42 22.22 -4.80
N LYS A 164 -39.58 21.17 -5.63
CA LYS A 164 -40.24 21.25 -6.95
C LYS A 164 -41.67 20.70 -6.99
N ASN A 165 -42.16 20.16 -5.87
CA ASN A 165 -43.52 19.64 -5.71
C ASN A 165 -44.30 20.51 -4.73
#